data_AF-A0A495E976-F1
#
_entry.id   AF-A0A495E976-F1
#
_cell.length_a   1.000
_cell.length_b   1.000
_cell.length_c   1.000
_cell.angle_alpha   90.00
_cell.angle_beta   90.00
_cell.angle_gamma   90.00
#
_symmetry.space_group_name_H-M   'P 1'
#
loop_
_entity.id
_entity.type
_entity.pdbx_description
1 polymer ?
#
loop_
_entity_poly.entity_id
_entity_poly.type
_entity_poly.pdbx_seq_one_letter_code
_entity_poly.pdbx_strand_id
1 'polypeptide(L)'
;MLLKNNRETHLNSEIEIGDSLVRVERSYRNIVHLKSKLTSYSYEPRTYKLFEELEDLKLHLELLHLSHLELIDTLKNPINFVEARLQQVNELLDKSIVVEEGVANYISSAK
;
A
#
# COMPACT_ATOMS: atom_id res chain seq x y z
N MET A 1 -12.85 6.30 34.55
CA MET A 1 -13.85 6.59 33.49
C MET A 1 -13.22 6.80 32.10
N LEU A 2 -12.00 6.29 31.83
CA LEU A 2 -11.24 6.55 30.58
C LEU A 2 -11.20 5.38 29.58
N LEU A 3 -11.72 4.20 29.96
CA LEU A 3 -11.62 2.98 29.13
C LEU A 3 -12.70 2.86 28.04
N LYS A 4 -13.72 3.72 28.05
CA LYS A 4 -14.82 3.65 27.08
C LYS A 4 -14.49 4.31 25.74
N ASN A 5 -13.71 5.40 25.75
CA ASN A 5 -13.37 6.15 24.53
C ASN A 5 -12.51 5.35 23.53
N ASN A 6 -11.50 4.60 24.00
CA ASN A 6 -10.59 3.88 23.09
C ASN A 6 -11.25 2.72 22.33
N ARG A 7 -12.29 2.10 22.90
CA ARG A 7 -13.03 1.02 22.20
C ARG A 7 -13.93 1.59 21.12
N GLU A 8 -14.64 2.68 21.42
CA GLU A 8 -15.52 3.34 20.45
C GLU A 8 -14.73 3.91 19.25
N THR A 9 -13.54 4.47 19.47
CA THR A 9 -12.68 4.94 18.37
C THR A 9 -12.15 3.80 17.51
N HIS A 10 -11.80 2.65 18.11
CA HIS A 10 -11.32 1.48 17.38
C HIS A 10 -12.42 0.86 16.49
N LEU A 11 -13.61 0.67 17.06
CA LEU A 11 -14.78 0.18 16.33
C LEU A 11 -15.14 1.09 15.14
N ASN A 12 -15.09 2.41 15.33
CA ASN A 12 -15.34 3.36 14.24
C ASN A 12 -14.29 3.24 13.13
N SER A 13 -13.01 3.08 13.48
CA SER A 13 -11.95 2.90 12.48
C SER A 13 -12.06 1.59 11.69
N GLU A 14 -12.48 0.49 12.33
CA GLU A 14 -12.71 -0.79 11.65
C GLU A 14 -13.89 -0.71 10.66
N ILE A 15 -14.96 0.00 11.05
CA ILE A 15 -16.12 0.24 10.18
C ILE A 15 -15.71 1.09 8.97
N GLU A 16 -14.94 2.16 9.18
CA GLU A 16 -14.43 3.02 8.10
C GLU A 16 -13.51 2.28 7.11
N ILE A 17 -12.64 1.39 7.63
CA ILE A 17 -11.79 0.51 6.81
C ILE A 17 -12.66 -0.46 6.01
N GLY A 18 -13.67 -1.07 6.64
CA GLY A 18 -14.62 -1.97 5.98
C GLY A 18 -15.37 -1.28 4.83
N ASP A 19 -15.90 -0.09 5.06
CA ASP A 19 -16.59 0.71 4.04
C ASP A 19 -15.65 1.10 2.89
N SER A 20 -14.42 1.48 3.22
CA SER A 20 -13.39 1.80 2.23
C SER A 20 -13.01 0.59 1.39
N LEU A 21 -12.85 -0.58 2.01
CA LEU A 21 -12.57 -1.84 1.31
C LEU A 21 -13.69 -2.18 0.33
N VAL A 22 -14.96 -2.09 0.74
CA VAL A 22 -16.10 -2.36 -0.15
C VAL A 22 -16.11 -1.41 -1.35
N ARG A 23 -15.79 -0.12 -1.16
CA ARG A 23 -15.70 0.86 -2.25
C ARG A 23 -14.57 0.53 -3.22
N VAL A 24 -13.39 0.19 -2.70
CA VAL A 24 -12.23 -0.18 -3.52
C VAL A 24 -12.51 -1.48 -4.30
N GLU A 25 -13.10 -2.49 -3.70
CA GLU A 25 -13.44 -3.74 -4.39
C GLU A 25 -14.49 -3.53 -5.49
N ARG A 26 -15.46 -2.63 -5.29
CA ARG A 26 -16.42 -2.24 -6.35
C ARG A 26 -15.71 -1.56 -7.52
N SER A 27 -14.82 -0.60 -7.22
CA SER A 27 -14.02 0.10 -8.23
C SER A 27 -13.15 -0.89 -9.01
N TYR A 28 -12.47 -1.81 -8.32
CA TYR A 28 -11.65 -2.85 -8.91
C TYR A 28 -12.42 -3.71 -9.92
N ARG A 29 -13.64 -4.15 -9.57
CA ARG A 29 -14.50 -4.91 -10.50
C ARG A 29 -14.81 -4.12 -11.78
N ASN A 30 -15.02 -2.81 -11.67
CA ASN A 30 -15.24 -1.96 -12.84
C ASN A 30 -13.99 -1.87 -13.72
N ILE A 31 -12.79 -1.72 -13.12
CA ILE A 31 -11.52 -1.70 -13.86
C ILE A 31 -11.31 -3.01 -14.63
N VAL A 32 -11.52 -4.16 -13.97
CA VAL A 32 -11.42 -5.48 -14.62
C VAL A 32 -12.40 -5.60 -15.79
N HIS A 33 -13.63 -5.12 -15.62
CA HIS A 33 -14.64 -5.10 -16.69
C HIS A 33 -14.24 -4.23 -17.88
N LEU A 34 -13.71 -3.02 -17.62
CA LEU A 34 -13.24 -2.12 -18.68
C LEU A 34 -12.05 -2.72 -19.44
N LYS A 35 -11.12 -3.35 -18.72
CA LYS A 35 -9.97 -4.04 -19.32
C LYS A 35 -10.43 -5.17 -20.25
N SER A 36 -11.38 -6.00 -19.79
CA SER A 36 -12.00 -7.05 -20.62
C SER A 36 -12.69 -6.49 -21.87
N LYS A 37 -13.40 -5.36 -21.74
CA LYS A 37 -14.02 -4.69 -22.89
C LYS A 37 -12.98 -4.24 -23.92
N LEU A 38 -11.92 -3.55 -23.50
CA LEU A 38 -10.90 -3.04 -24.42
C LEU A 38 -10.07 -4.15 -25.09
N THR A 39 -10.07 -5.36 -24.54
CA THR A 39 -9.45 -6.54 -25.18
C THR A 39 -10.38 -7.26 -26.17
N SER A 40 -11.65 -6.88 -26.26
CA SER A 40 -12.58 -7.49 -27.23
C SER A 40 -12.34 -6.96 -28.64
N TYR A 41 -12.45 -7.85 -29.63
CA TYR A 41 -12.42 -7.52 -31.06
C TYR A 41 -13.45 -6.46 -31.48
N SER A 42 -14.52 -6.27 -30.68
CA SER A 42 -15.51 -5.21 -30.93
C SER A 42 -14.91 -3.79 -30.83
N TYR A 43 -13.76 -3.64 -30.16
CA TYR A 43 -13.09 -2.36 -29.92
C TYR A 43 -11.71 -2.28 -30.59
N GLU A 44 -11.48 -3.09 -31.63
CA GLU A 44 -10.24 -3.06 -32.38
C GLU A 44 -10.04 -1.68 -33.07
N PRO A 45 -8.86 -1.05 -32.93
CA PRO A 45 -8.63 0.28 -33.44
C PRO A 45 -8.53 0.26 -34.96
N ARG A 46 -9.28 1.14 -35.62
CA ARG A 46 -9.32 1.21 -37.10
C ARG A 46 -8.34 2.22 -37.69
N THR A 47 -7.71 3.01 -36.84
CA THR A 47 -6.76 4.04 -37.23
C THR A 47 -5.56 3.99 -36.28
N TYR A 48 -4.43 4.49 -36.75
CA TYR A 48 -3.21 4.57 -35.94
C TYR A 48 -3.41 5.38 -34.65
N LYS A 49 -4.11 6.51 -34.74
CA LYS A 49 -4.43 7.34 -33.57
C LYS A 49 -5.25 6.57 -32.51
N LEU A 50 -6.26 5.82 -32.94
CA LEU A 50 -7.06 5.00 -32.02
C LEU A 50 -6.25 3.85 -31.42
N PHE A 51 -5.24 3.35 -32.14
CA PHE A 51 -4.33 2.34 -31.61
C PHE A 51 -3.47 2.92 -30.48
N GLU A 52 -2.88 4.10 -30.67
CA GLU A 52 -2.11 4.77 -29.60
C GLU A 52 -2.99 5.05 -28.37
N GLU A 53 -4.18 5.60 -28.57
CA GLU A 53 -5.14 5.84 -27.47
C GLU A 53 -5.55 4.55 -26.74
N LEU A 54 -5.74 3.45 -27.48
CA LEU A 54 -6.07 2.14 -26.90
C LEU A 54 -4.92 1.59 -26.05
N GLU A 55 -3.69 1.66 -26.53
CA GLU A 55 -2.51 1.17 -25.81
C GLU A 55 -2.26 2.00 -24.54
N ASP A 56 -2.41 3.32 -24.61
CA ASP A 56 -2.36 4.19 -23.43
C ASP A 56 -3.44 3.82 -22.40
N LEU A 57 -4.68 3.58 -22.85
CA LEU A 57 -5.76 3.18 -21.95
C LEU A 57 -5.51 1.81 -21.31
N LYS A 58 -4.98 0.84 -22.06
CA LYS A 58 -4.61 -0.47 -21.52
C LYS A 58 -3.53 -0.35 -20.44
N LEU A 59 -2.50 0.46 -20.69
CA LEU A 59 -1.44 0.70 -19.72
C LEU A 59 -2.00 1.32 -18.44
N HIS A 60 -2.82 2.37 -18.54
CA HIS A 60 -3.44 3.00 -17.38
C HIS A 60 -4.33 2.03 -16.59
N LEU A 61 -5.13 1.20 -17.28
CA LEU A 61 -5.96 0.19 -16.63
C LEU A 61 -5.13 -0.90 -15.93
N GLU A 62 -3.98 -1.29 -16.49
CA GLU A 62 -3.06 -2.22 -15.85
C GLU A 62 -2.49 -1.64 -14.56
N LEU A 63 -2.00 -0.40 -14.61
CA LEU A 63 -1.47 0.28 -13.43
C LEU A 63 -2.53 0.42 -12.34
N LEU A 64 -3.74 0.86 -12.71
CA LEU A 64 -4.88 0.95 -11.78
C LEU A 64 -5.26 -0.42 -11.19
N HIS A 65 -5.21 -1.48 -11.99
CA HIS A 65 -5.50 -2.84 -11.55
C HIS A 65 -4.50 -3.28 -10.46
N LEU A 66 -3.20 -3.09 -10.70
CA LEU A 66 -2.14 -3.43 -9.75
C LEU A 66 -2.27 -2.62 -8.45
N SER A 67 -2.48 -1.31 -8.54
CA SER A 67 -2.67 -0.45 -7.36
C SER A 67 -3.90 -0.83 -6.54
N HIS A 68 -4.99 -1.28 -7.17
CA HIS A 68 -6.15 -1.78 -6.44
C HIS A 68 -5.84 -3.09 -5.70
N LEU A 69 -5.09 -4.01 -6.31
CA LEU A 69 -4.69 -5.26 -5.64
C LEU A 69 -3.84 -4.98 -4.41
N GLU A 70 -2.84 -4.11 -4.53
CA GLU A 70 -1.98 -3.70 -3.42
C GLU A 70 -2.79 -3.04 -2.29
N LEU A 71 -3.71 -2.13 -2.63
CA LEU A 71 -4.54 -1.46 -1.64
C LEU A 71 -5.53 -2.42 -0.97
N ILE A 72 -6.16 -3.33 -1.72
CA ILE A 72 -7.04 -4.35 -1.16
C ILE A 72 -6.27 -5.25 -0.20
N ASP A 73 -5.07 -5.67 -0.57
CA ASP A 73 -4.22 -6.49 0.30
C ASP A 73 -3.85 -5.74 1.58
N THR A 74 -3.43 -4.48 1.47
CA THR A 74 -3.11 -3.62 2.61
C THR A 74 -4.30 -3.41 3.55
N LEU A 75 -5.51 -3.24 3.01
CA LEU A 75 -6.73 -3.05 3.80
C LEU A 75 -7.22 -4.35 4.45
N LYS A 76 -7.00 -5.52 3.82
CA LYS A 76 -7.37 -6.83 4.37
C LYS A 76 -6.37 -7.34 5.40
N ASN A 77 -5.11 -7.03 5.20
CA ASN A 77 -3.99 -7.41 6.05
C ASN A 77 -3.37 -6.13 6.62
N PRO A 78 -4.08 -5.41 7.51
CA PRO A 78 -3.55 -4.17 8.07
C PRO A 78 -2.26 -4.49 8.81
N ILE A 79 -1.14 -4.00 8.26
CA ILE A 79 0.15 -4.06 8.95
C ILE A 79 -0.04 -3.31 10.27
N ASN A 80 0.34 -3.96 11.37
CA ASN A 80 0.40 -3.28 12.65
C ASN A 80 1.52 -2.22 12.58
N PHE A 81 1.16 -1.02 12.11
CA PHE A 81 2.10 0.06 11.86
C PHE A 81 2.90 0.39 13.12
N VAL A 82 2.27 0.26 14.30
CA VAL A 82 2.94 0.46 15.59
C VAL A 82 4.04 -0.58 15.79
N GLU A 83 3.76 -1.85 15.51
CA GLU A 83 4.75 -2.94 15.61
C GLU A 83 5.88 -2.77 14.60
N ALA A 84 5.58 -2.46 13.34
CA ALA A 84 6.58 -2.21 12.32
C ALA A 84 7.50 -1.01 12.68
N ARG A 85 6.94 0.06 13.26
CA ARG A 85 7.72 1.21 13.72
C ARG A 85 8.53 0.89 14.98
N LEU A 86 7.99 0.11 15.91
CA LEU A 86 8.72 -0.33 17.10
C LEU A 86 9.93 -1.18 16.72
N GLN A 87 9.78 -2.09 15.74
CA GLN A 87 10.90 -2.86 15.22
C GLN A 87 12.00 -1.94 14.64
N GLN A 88 11.63 -0.93 13.84
CA GLN A 88 12.58 0.03 13.28
C GLN A 88 13.30 0.84 14.36
N VAL A 89 12.60 1.25 15.42
CA VAL A 89 13.20 1.97 16.55
C VAL A 89 14.24 1.08 17.25
N ASN A 90 13.89 -0.17 17.55
CA ASN A 90 14.81 -1.10 18.20
C ASN A 90 16.06 -1.35 17.35
N GLU A 91 15.90 -1.58 16.05
CA GLU A 91 17.04 -1.75 15.13
C GLU A 91 17.97 -0.53 15.10
N LEU A 92 17.43 0.68 15.19
CA LEU A 92 18.24 1.91 15.23
C LEU A 92 18.97 2.05 16.56
N LEU A 93 18.33 1.71 17.68
CA LEU A 93 18.95 1.73 19.00
C LEU A 93 20.11 0.72 19.06
N ASP A 94 19.91 -0.50 18.56
CA ASP A 94 20.96 -1.53 18.52
C ASP A 94 22.16 -1.07 17.67
N LYS A 95 21.90 -0.45 16.50
CA LYS A 95 22.95 0.13 15.66
C LYS A 95 23.69 1.26 16.38
N SER A 96 22.98 2.09 17.14
CA SER A 96 23.61 3.18 17.91
C SER A 96 24.60 2.62 18.93
N ILE A 97 24.21 1.58 19.68
CA ILE A 97 25.06 0.93 20.68
C ILE A 97 26.35 0.42 20.02
N VAL A 98 26.23 -0.30 18.89
CA VAL A 98 27.40 -0.82 18.16
C VAL A 98 28.34 0.29 17.71
N VAL A 99 27.79 1.41 17.23
CA VAL A 99 28.60 2.57 16.81
C VAL A 99 29.27 3.24 18.00
N GLU A 100 28.55 3.42 19.11
CA GLU A 100 29.07 4.00 20.35
C GLU A 100 30.24 3.17 20.91
N GLU A 101 30.08 1.85 20.95
CA GLU A 101 31.15 0.91 21.33
C GLU A 101 32.37 1.02 20.39
N GLY A 102 32.12 1.06 19.08
CA GLY A 102 33.19 1.24 18.08
C GLY A 102 33.97 2.54 18.27
N VAL A 103 33.28 3.64 18.55
CA VAL A 103 33.89 4.95 18.84
C VAL A 103 34.67 4.89 20.15
N ALA A 104 34.10 4.32 21.21
CA ALA A 104 34.78 4.19 22.51
C ALA A 104 36.07 3.36 22.38
N ASN A 105 36.03 2.24 21.65
CA ASN A 105 37.18 1.39 21.38
C ASN A 105 38.26 2.14 20.60
N TYR A 106 37.89 2.89 19.56
CA TYR A 106 38.82 3.72 18.81
C TYR A 106 39.50 4.77 19.70
N ILE A 107 38.73 5.53 20.48
CA ILE A 107 39.25 6.55 21.39
C ILE A 107 40.23 5.92 22.41
N SER A 108 39.90 4.74 22.93
CA SER A 108 40.75 4.04 23.91
C SER A 108 42.08 3.55 23.31
N SER A 109 42.09 3.20 22.02
CA SER A 109 43.26 2.68 21.31
C SER A 109 44.13 3.77 20.66
N ALA A 110 43.57 4.97 20.48
CA ALA A 110 44.27 6.14 19.94
C ALA A 110 44.97 6.98 21.02
N LYS A 111 44.84 6.60 22.29
CA LYS A 111 45.58 7.14 23.44
C LYS A 111 46.80 6.28 23.75
#